data_AF-A0A357CHX9-F1
#
_entry.id   AF-A0A357CHX9-F1
#
_cell.length_a   1.000
_cell.length_b   1.000
_cell.length_c   1.000
_cell.angle_alpha   90.00
_cell.angle_beta   90.00
_cell.angle_gamma   90.00
#
_symmetry.space_group_name_H-M   'P 1'
#
loop_
_entity.id
_entity.type
_entity.pdbx_description
1 polymer ?
#
loop_
_entity_poly.entity_id
_entity_poly.type
_entity_poly.pdbx_seq_one_letter_code
_entity_poly.pdbx_strand_id
1 'polypeptide(L)'
;DGDDRDAAAASSEDTFRCDSLGCIGTVKGKTVALIRHPAALEEDCRLADIVIAPFTIGKKCRAARVIVDRRMLKSEGASALYIEGLSIRTETVAAARGRRPWVPDHTIVRTGPPSHSGHVD
;
A
#
# COMPACT_ATOMS: atom_id res chain seq x y z
N ASP A 1 -5.56 11.57 20.98
CA ASP A 1 -5.52 11.84 19.53
C ASP A 1 -6.35 10.82 18.77
N GLY A 2 -7.58 11.22 18.44
CA GLY A 2 -8.50 10.47 17.60
C GLY A 2 -9.13 11.45 16.61
N ASP A 3 -9.39 11.01 15.40
CA ASP A 3 -10.06 11.79 14.36
C ASP A 3 -11.52 12.07 14.76
N ASP A 4 -12.04 13.27 14.45
CA ASP A 4 -13.42 13.73 14.72
C ASP A 4 -14.47 13.02 13.84
N ARG A 5 -14.07 12.00 13.06
CA ARG A 5 -15.00 11.20 12.26
C ARG A 5 -16.07 10.55 13.12
N ASP A 6 -17.32 10.71 12.67
CA ASP A 6 -18.46 9.96 13.18
C ASP A 6 -18.22 8.45 12.97
N ALA A 7 -18.40 7.66 14.03
CA ALA A 7 -18.13 6.23 14.03
C ALA A 7 -19.04 5.47 13.04
N ALA A 8 -20.31 5.88 12.90
CA ALA A 8 -21.25 5.25 11.99
C ALA A 8 -20.93 5.61 10.53
N ALA A 9 -20.48 6.83 10.26
CA ALA A 9 -19.97 7.22 8.96
C ALA A 9 -18.68 6.46 8.59
N ALA A 10 -17.78 6.26 9.57
CA ALA A 10 -16.56 5.48 9.40
C ALA A 10 -16.82 3.97 9.23
N SER A 11 -17.90 3.46 9.80
CA SER A 11 -18.33 2.07 9.70
C SER A 11 -19.38 1.84 8.62
N SER A 12 -19.60 2.77 7.69
CA SER A 12 -20.57 2.57 6.61
C SER A 12 -20.24 1.24 5.91
N GLU A 13 -21.14 0.26 6.09
CA GLU A 13 -20.93 -1.16 5.77
C GLU A 13 -20.69 -1.41 4.27
N ASP A 14 -20.88 -0.37 3.44
CA ASP A 14 -20.81 -0.43 1.98
C ASP A 14 -19.40 -0.33 1.41
N THR A 15 -18.39 0.10 2.19
CA THR A 15 -17.05 0.29 1.61
C THR A 15 -16.26 -1.02 1.53
N PHE A 16 -16.40 -1.92 2.51
CA PHE A 16 -15.61 -3.16 2.60
C PHE A 16 -16.48 -4.37 2.96
N ARG A 17 -16.27 -5.48 2.25
CA ARG A 17 -16.82 -6.79 2.57
C ARG A 17 -15.71 -7.64 3.18
N CYS A 18 -15.95 -8.17 4.38
CA CYS A 18 -14.95 -8.89 5.14
C CYS A 18 -15.39 -10.32 5.47
N ASP A 19 -14.41 -11.23 5.53
CA ASP A 19 -14.54 -12.59 6.03
C ASP A 19 -13.36 -12.95 6.95
N SER A 20 -13.16 -14.25 7.23
CA SER A 20 -12.04 -14.72 8.04
C SER A 20 -10.66 -14.57 7.38
N LEU A 21 -10.60 -14.46 6.06
CA LEU A 21 -9.36 -14.40 5.27
C LEU A 21 -8.92 -12.96 5.01
N GLY A 22 -9.85 -12.01 4.92
CA GLY A 22 -9.53 -10.62 4.62
C GLY A 22 -10.74 -9.71 4.49
N CYS A 23 -10.49 -8.55 3.90
CA CYS A 23 -11.51 -7.59 3.49
C CYS A 23 -11.20 -7.07 2.09
N ILE A 24 -12.21 -6.91 1.26
CA ILE A 24 -12.08 -6.27 -0.06
C ILE A 24 -13.14 -5.17 -0.20
N GLY A 25 -12.77 -4.06 -0.81
CA GLY A 25 -13.63 -2.88 -0.88
C GLY A 25 -13.23 -1.90 -1.97
N THR A 26 -14.10 -0.93 -2.22
CA THR A 26 -13.84 0.13 -3.21
C THR A 26 -13.66 1.47 -2.50
N VAL A 27 -12.50 2.10 -2.70
CA VAL A 27 -12.20 3.43 -2.15
C VAL A 27 -11.86 4.37 -3.29
N LYS A 28 -12.64 5.44 -3.46
CA LYS A 28 -12.44 6.43 -4.55
C LYS A 28 -12.28 5.78 -5.94
N GLY A 29 -13.05 4.73 -6.21
CA GLY A 29 -13.01 3.98 -7.48
C GLY A 29 -11.75 3.14 -7.68
N LYS A 30 -11.08 2.72 -6.61
CA LYS A 30 -10.00 1.72 -6.63
C LYS A 30 -10.35 0.55 -5.72
N THR A 31 -10.06 -0.65 -6.18
CA THR A 31 -10.27 -1.86 -5.37
C THR A 31 -9.11 -2.01 -4.38
N VAL A 32 -9.44 -2.12 -3.09
CA VAL A 32 -8.49 -2.26 -1.99
C VAL A 32 -8.75 -3.60 -1.30
N ALA A 33 -7.71 -4.43 -1.18
CA ALA A 33 -7.77 -5.68 -0.45
C ALA A 33 -6.84 -5.66 0.77
N LEU A 34 -7.39 -5.94 1.95
CA LEU A 34 -6.65 -6.26 3.16
C LEU A 34 -6.63 -7.78 3.33
N ILE A 35 -5.49 -8.39 3.02
CA ILE A 35 -5.31 -9.84 3.04
C ILE A 35 -4.70 -10.22 4.38
N ARG A 36 -5.44 -10.95 5.21
CA ARG A 36 -4.99 -11.41 6.53
C ARG A 36 -4.45 -12.83 6.50
N HIS A 37 -4.94 -13.66 5.57
CA HIS A 37 -4.51 -15.04 5.40
C HIS A 37 -3.99 -15.32 3.97
N PRO A 38 -2.88 -16.07 3.80
CA PRO A 38 -2.30 -16.36 2.47
C PRO A 38 -3.25 -17.06 1.48
N ALA A 39 -4.29 -17.72 1.97
CA ALA A 39 -5.29 -18.40 1.13
C ALA A 39 -6.07 -17.42 0.22
N ALA A 40 -6.28 -16.17 0.63
CA ALA A 40 -6.96 -15.16 -0.20
C ALA A 40 -6.02 -14.44 -1.18
N LEU A 41 -4.71 -14.68 -1.09
CA LEU A 41 -3.70 -13.91 -1.83
C LEU A 41 -3.89 -13.95 -3.35
N GLU A 42 -4.17 -15.13 -3.90
CA GLU A 42 -4.27 -15.28 -5.35
C GLU A 42 -5.50 -14.59 -5.93
N GLU A 43 -6.65 -14.76 -5.27
CA GLU A 43 -7.91 -14.17 -5.70
C GLU A 43 -7.91 -12.65 -5.54
N ASP A 44 -7.64 -12.18 -4.32
CA ASP A 44 -7.68 -10.75 -4.00
C ASP A 44 -6.66 -9.96 -4.80
N CYS A 45 -5.46 -10.51 -5.01
CA CYS A 45 -4.44 -9.80 -5.78
C CYS A 45 -4.84 -9.62 -7.25
N ARG A 46 -5.59 -10.56 -7.84
CA ARG A 46 -6.07 -10.41 -9.22
C ARG A 46 -7.09 -9.27 -9.37
N LEU A 47 -7.83 -8.98 -8.30
CA LEU A 47 -8.94 -8.04 -8.32
C LEU A 47 -8.56 -6.65 -7.82
N ALA A 48 -7.60 -6.56 -6.91
CA ALA A 48 -7.28 -5.32 -6.20
C ALA A 48 -6.26 -4.44 -6.94
N ASP A 49 -6.52 -3.13 -6.98
CA ASP A 49 -5.53 -2.12 -7.36
C ASP A 49 -4.49 -1.94 -6.24
N ILE A 50 -4.92 -2.05 -4.98
CA ILE A 50 -4.10 -1.87 -3.78
C ILE A 50 -4.24 -3.11 -2.89
N VAL A 51 -3.13 -3.76 -2.59
CA VAL A 51 -3.07 -4.91 -1.68
C VAL A 51 -2.31 -4.54 -0.42
N ILE A 52 -2.88 -4.88 0.74
CA ILE A 52 -2.29 -4.67 2.06
C ILE A 52 -2.22 -6.04 2.76
N ALA A 53 -1.05 -6.41 3.28
CA ALA A 53 -0.88 -7.67 4.02
C ALA A 53 0.14 -7.55 5.17
N PRO A 54 -0.12 -8.19 6.32
CA PRO A 54 0.82 -8.19 7.46
C PRO A 54 1.99 -9.18 7.28
N PHE A 55 2.00 -9.94 6.18
CA PHE A 55 3.06 -10.88 5.81
C PHE A 55 3.74 -10.45 4.51
N THR A 56 4.92 -11.02 4.21
CA THR A 56 5.63 -10.72 2.96
C THR A 56 4.96 -11.45 1.80
N ILE A 57 4.57 -10.69 0.78
CA ILE A 57 4.00 -11.23 -0.44
C ILE A 57 5.16 -11.60 -1.39
N GLY A 58 5.15 -12.84 -1.88
CA GLY A 58 6.11 -13.30 -2.88
C GLY A 58 5.88 -12.67 -4.26
N LYS A 59 6.62 -13.13 -5.27
CA LYS A 59 6.50 -12.64 -6.67
C LYS A 59 5.12 -12.89 -7.35
N LYS A 60 4.14 -13.42 -6.62
CA LYS A 60 2.84 -13.90 -7.14
C LYS A 60 1.81 -12.79 -7.31
N CYS A 61 1.98 -11.66 -6.62
CA CYS A 61 1.02 -10.57 -6.71
C CYS A 61 1.54 -9.47 -7.63
N ARG A 62 1.21 -9.54 -8.94
CA ARG A 62 1.67 -8.57 -9.95
C ARG A 62 0.56 -7.71 -10.53
N ALA A 63 -0.69 -8.10 -10.33
CA ALA A 63 -1.85 -7.39 -10.84
C ALA A 63 -2.12 -6.10 -10.03
N ALA A 64 -1.83 -6.12 -8.72
CA ALA A 64 -1.91 -4.94 -7.88
C ALA A 64 -0.89 -3.87 -8.28
N ARG A 65 -1.34 -2.61 -8.33
CA ARG A 65 -0.51 -1.43 -8.63
C ARG A 65 0.33 -1.00 -7.43
N VAL A 66 -0.22 -1.18 -6.23
CA VAL A 66 0.46 -0.89 -4.96
C VAL A 66 0.34 -2.08 -4.03
N ILE A 67 1.47 -2.48 -3.45
CA ILE A 67 1.54 -3.56 -2.48
C ILE A 67 2.17 -3.03 -1.20
N VAL A 68 1.39 -3.01 -0.13
CA VAL A 68 1.83 -2.68 1.23
C VAL A 68 1.92 -3.99 2.01
N ASP A 69 3.07 -4.64 1.90
CA ASP A 69 3.36 -5.90 2.59
C ASP A 69 4.36 -5.70 3.73
N ARG A 70 4.66 -6.77 4.48
CA ARG A 70 5.64 -6.70 5.57
C ARG A 70 7.04 -6.27 5.11
N ARG A 71 7.43 -6.56 3.86
CA ARG A 71 8.75 -6.17 3.34
C ARG A 71 8.79 -4.66 3.08
N MET A 72 7.77 -4.14 2.39
CA MET A 72 7.61 -2.71 2.12
C MET A 72 7.55 -1.92 3.42
N LEU A 73 6.73 -2.33 4.39
CA LEU A 73 6.64 -1.62 5.68
C LEU A 73 7.95 -1.66 6.48
N LYS A 74 8.73 -2.74 6.37
CA LYS A 74 10.03 -2.84 7.04
C LYS A 74 11.04 -1.84 6.47
N SER A 75 10.97 -1.55 5.16
CA SER A 75 11.94 -0.68 4.51
C SER A 75 11.52 0.78 4.41
N GLU A 76 10.24 1.00 4.15
CA GLU A 76 9.69 2.32 3.87
C GLU A 76 9.07 2.98 5.12
N GLY A 77 8.75 2.17 6.13
CA GLY A 77 8.06 2.60 7.34
C GLY A 77 6.58 2.91 7.09
N ALA A 78 6.01 3.79 7.91
CA ALA A 78 4.65 4.25 7.72
C ALA A 78 4.50 4.90 6.34
N SER A 79 3.37 4.63 5.69
CA SER A 79 3.12 5.01 4.30
C SER A 79 1.72 5.59 4.16
N ALA A 80 1.61 6.66 3.38
CA ALA A 80 0.35 7.30 3.02
C ALA A 80 0.06 7.02 1.53
N LEU A 81 -1.17 6.58 1.25
CA LEU A 81 -1.66 6.36 -0.11
C LEU A 81 -2.68 7.44 -0.47
N TYR A 82 -2.42 8.17 -1.53
CA TYR A 82 -3.30 9.20 -2.09
C TYR A 82 -3.90 8.69 -3.39
N ILE A 83 -5.23 8.59 -3.44
CA ILE A 83 -5.98 8.16 -4.62
C ILE A 83 -6.60 9.40 -5.28
N GLU A 84 -6.14 9.71 -6.49
CA GLU A 84 -6.48 10.92 -7.25
C GLU A 84 -6.95 10.50 -8.66
N GLY A 85 -8.24 10.21 -8.80
CA GLY A 85 -8.81 9.69 -10.05
C GLY A 85 -8.24 8.32 -10.42
N LEU A 86 -7.41 8.26 -11.47
CA LEU A 86 -6.78 7.01 -11.93
C LEU A 86 -5.39 6.75 -11.29
N SER A 87 -4.79 7.76 -10.66
CA SER A 87 -3.45 7.65 -10.07
C SER A 87 -3.52 7.24 -8.59
N ILE A 88 -2.46 6.54 -8.16
CA ILE A 88 -2.22 6.22 -6.76
C ILE A 88 -0.79 6.70 -6.45
N ARG A 89 -0.68 7.70 -5.58
CA ARG A 89 0.61 8.24 -5.11
C ARG A 89 0.90 7.69 -3.73
N THR A 90 2.12 7.19 -3.54
CA THR A 90 2.60 6.65 -2.27
C THR A 90 3.66 7.59 -1.69
N GLU A 91 3.48 8.00 -0.44
CA GLU A 91 4.51 8.71 0.32
C GLU A 91 4.93 7.87 1.52
N THR A 92 6.24 7.78 1.76
CA THR A 92 6.80 6.94 2.82
C THR A 92 7.63 7.78 3.78
N VAL A 93 7.67 7.38 5.05
CA VAL A 93 8.51 8.05 6.05
C VAL A 93 9.99 7.97 5.65
N ALA A 94 10.43 6.84 5.09
CA ALA A 94 11.80 6.69 4.60
C ALA A 94 12.13 7.70 3.49
N ALA A 95 11.22 7.93 2.54
CA ALA A 95 11.42 8.93 1.49
C ALA A 95 11.44 10.36 2.03
N ALA A 96 10.51 10.71 2.93
CA ALA A 96 10.36 12.07 3.43
C ALA A 96 11.42 12.47 4.47
N ARG A 97 11.93 11.52 5.26
CA ARG A 97 12.79 11.79 6.42
C ARG A 97 14.18 11.15 6.32
N GLY A 98 14.41 10.33 5.30
CA GLY A 98 15.69 9.65 5.07
C GLY A 98 16.00 8.58 6.11
N ARG A 99 17.25 8.12 6.10
CA ARG A 99 17.77 7.11 7.02
C ARG A 99 18.16 7.75 8.35
N ARG A 100 17.52 7.32 9.44
CA ARG A 100 17.77 7.82 10.81
C ARG A 100 18.73 6.89 11.56
N PRO A 101 19.55 7.40 12.50
CA PRO A 101 20.56 6.59 13.21
C PRO A 101 20.02 5.37 13.98
N TRP A 102 18.76 5.41 14.41
CA TRP A 102 18.09 4.31 15.14
C TRP A 102 17.26 3.38 14.25
N VAL A 103 17.23 3.62 12.93
CA VAL A 103 16.59 2.70 11.97
C VAL A 103 17.63 1.65 11.56
N PRO A 104 17.40 0.35 11.83
CA PRO A 104 18.32 -0.70 11.44
C PRO A 104 18.62 -0.63 9.94
N ASP A 105 19.89 -0.77 9.55
CA ASP A 105 20.27 -0.82 8.13
C ASP A 105 19.69 -2.08 7.48
N HIS A 106 18.56 -1.91 6.83
CA HIS A 106 18.03 -2.88 5.89
C HIS A 106 18.53 -2.45 4.52
N THR A 107 19.73 -2.91 4.14
CA THR A 107 20.31 -2.64 2.82
C THR A 107 19.28 -2.96 1.73
N ILE A 108 18.73 -1.93 1.08
CA ILE A 108 17.94 -2.04 -0.14
C ILE A 108 18.67 -1.29 -1.24
N VAL A 109 18.96 -2.01 -2.32
CA VAL A 109 19.45 -1.46 -3.58
C VAL A 109 18.36 -0.53 -4.12
N ARG A 110 18.57 0.78 -4.02
CA ARG A 110 17.73 1.76 -4.71
C ARG A 110 17.93 1.61 -6.22
N THR A 111 16.96 1.06 -6.94
CA THR A 111 16.79 1.43 -8.36
C THR A 111 16.20 2.84 -8.36
N GLY A 112 17.04 3.83 -8.66
CA GLY A 112 16.62 5.23 -8.74
C GLY A 112 15.54 5.46 -9.82
N PRO A 113 14.80 6.58 -9.75
CA PRO A 113 13.87 6.96 -10.80
C PRO A 113 14.61 7.17 -12.14
N PRO A 114 13.96 6.93 -13.30
CA PRO A 114 14.58 7.20 -14.60
C PRO A 114 14.95 8.68 -14.70
N SER A 115 16.21 8.96 -15.03
CA SER A 115 16.70 10.31 -15.24
C SER A 115 15.97 10.93 -16.44
N HIS A 116 15.20 11.98 -16.21
CA HIS A 116 14.83 12.90 -17.28
C HIS A 116 16.07 13.72 -17.63
N SER A 117 16.80 13.29 -18.65
CA SER A 117 17.80 14.12 -19.31
C SER A 117 17.07 15.18 -20.14
N GLY A 118 16.88 16.36 -19.56
CA GLY A 118 16.53 17.56 -20.31
C GLY A 118 17.70 17.95 -21.21
N HIS A 119 17.49 17.88 -22.51
CA HIS A 119 18.32 18.54 -23.51
C HIS A 119 17.93 20.02 -23.51
N VAL A 120 18.91 20.91 -23.46
CA VAL A 120 18.71 22.35 -23.72
C VAL A 120 19.69 22.68 -24.85
N ASP A 121 19.15 23.24 -25.91
CA ASP A 121 19.84 23.63 -27.15
C ASP A 121 21.01 24.60 -26.93
#